data_AF-A0A7S7U8I4-F1
#
_entry.id   AF-A0A7S7U8I4-F1
#
_cell.length_a   1.000
_cell.length_b   1.000
_cell.length_c   1.000
_cell.angle_alpha   90.00
_cell.angle_beta   90.00
_cell.angle_gamma   90.00
#
_symmetry.space_group_name_H-M   'P 1'
#
loop_
_entity.id
_entity.type
_entity.pdbx_description
1 polymer ?
#
loop_
_entity_poly.entity_id
_entity_poly.type
_entity_poly.pdbx_seq_one_letter_code
_entity_poly.pdbx_strand_id
1 'polypeptide(L)'
;MRLKKFLYFADFVFYPLASAALVAVALLLKEPLRWDEAAIGFACGLLLWSLAEYVIHRFALHGPAYLAALHDMHHSDPRALVGSPLWLSLGSICLGSLLPVWLLVGFGSACTVTAGLMLGYIYFGALHHIIHHHRLKRGGYLWRLKRRHTRHHYGKRPCNFGVVTSMWDRVFGTFCSEYDDWPQLS
;
A
#
# COMPACT_ATOMS: atom_id res chain seq x y z
N MET A 1 -6.59 -7.39 -11.85
CA MET A 1 -6.53 -8.31 -13.02
C MET A 1 -5.24 -9.13 -12.97
N ARG A 2 -5.14 -10.28 -13.65
CA ARG A 2 -3.86 -11.00 -13.78
C ARG A 2 -2.94 -10.26 -14.75
N LEU A 3 -1.74 -9.93 -14.31
CA LEU A 3 -0.74 -9.20 -15.10
C LEU A 3 0.29 -10.16 -15.68
N LYS A 4 0.85 -9.78 -16.83
CA LYS A 4 2.09 -10.42 -17.33
C LYS A 4 3.24 -10.08 -16.38
N LYS A 5 4.18 -11.02 -16.20
CA LYS A 5 5.31 -10.88 -15.26
C LYS A 5 6.06 -9.55 -15.42
N PHE A 6 6.37 -9.13 -16.65
CA PHE A 6 7.08 -7.88 -16.89
C PHE A 6 6.27 -6.65 -16.45
N LEU A 7 4.94 -6.65 -16.63
CA LEU A 7 4.06 -5.55 -16.20
C LEU A 7 3.94 -5.52 -14.67
N TYR A 8 3.87 -6.68 -14.03
CA TYR A 8 3.83 -6.78 -12.58
C TYR A 8 5.10 -6.19 -11.95
N PHE A 9 6.27 -6.51 -12.52
CA PHE A 9 7.54 -6.00 -12.00
C PHE A 9 7.91 -4.59 -12.47
N ALA A 10 7.21 -4.04 -13.46
CA ALA A 10 7.44 -2.69 -13.96
C ALA A 10 7.27 -1.64 -12.84
N ASP A 11 6.28 -1.82 -11.97
CA ASP A 11 6.02 -0.90 -10.85
C ASP A 11 7.29 -0.66 -10.00
N PHE A 12 8.08 -1.70 -9.72
CA PHE A 12 9.30 -1.60 -8.92
C PHE A 12 10.43 -0.79 -9.57
N VAL A 13 10.31 -0.46 -10.86
CA VAL A 13 11.25 0.40 -11.59
C VAL A 13 10.65 1.79 -11.79
N PHE A 14 9.41 1.87 -12.28
CA PHE A 14 8.81 3.14 -12.68
C PHE A 14 8.46 4.03 -11.49
N TYR A 15 7.99 3.49 -10.37
CA TYR A 15 7.61 4.31 -9.22
C TYR A 15 8.81 4.97 -8.52
N PRO A 16 9.94 4.29 -8.28
CA PRO A 16 11.16 4.94 -7.81
C PRO A 16 11.65 6.04 -8.76
N LEU A 17 11.63 5.79 -10.07
CA LEU A 17 12.01 6.79 -11.07
C LEU A 17 11.05 7.99 -11.09
N ALA A 18 9.74 7.75 -11.03
CA ALA A 18 8.74 8.82 -10.97
C ALA A 18 8.87 9.65 -9.68
N SER A 19 9.13 9.00 -8.55
CA SER A 19 9.36 9.67 -7.27
C SER A 19 10.61 10.55 -7.32
N ALA A 20 11.72 10.03 -7.87
CA ALA A 20 12.95 10.80 -8.06
C ALA A 20 12.74 11.96 -9.04
N ALA A 21 11.98 11.75 -10.12
CA ALA A 21 11.66 12.79 -11.09
C ALA A 21 10.84 13.93 -10.48
N LEU A 22 9.84 13.64 -9.63
CA LEU A 22 9.06 14.67 -8.94
C LEU A 22 9.95 15.57 -8.05
N VAL A 23 10.85 14.95 -7.27
CA VAL A 23 11.79 15.69 -6.43
C VAL A 23 12.77 16.49 -7.30
N ALA A 24 13.31 15.90 -8.37
CA ALA A 24 14.19 16.60 -9.29
C ALA A 24 13.50 17.81 -9.95
N VAL A 25 12.25 17.67 -10.38
CA VAL A 25 11.48 18.77 -10.97
C VAL A 25 11.25 19.88 -9.95
N ALA A 26 10.87 19.57 -8.71
CA ALA A 26 10.72 20.59 -7.65
C ALA A 26 12.02 21.38 -7.42
N LEU A 27 13.17 20.69 -7.41
CA LEU A 27 14.49 21.33 -7.28
C LEU A 27 14.86 22.18 -8.51
N LEU A 28 14.59 21.69 -9.73
CA LEU A 28 14.87 22.41 -10.98
C LEU A 28 14.02 23.67 -11.13
N LEU A 29 12.77 23.62 -10.67
CA LEU A 29 11.88 24.78 -10.64
C LEU A 29 12.21 25.77 -9.51
N LYS A 30 13.24 25.47 -8.70
CA LYS A 30 13.67 26.29 -7.55
C LYS A 30 12.52 26.57 -6.60
N GLU A 31 11.65 25.58 -6.41
CA GLU A 31 10.58 25.67 -5.42
C GLU A 31 11.19 25.96 -4.04
N PRO A 32 10.56 26.83 -3.24
CA PRO A 32 10.98 27.10 -1.88
C PRO A 32 10.64 25.88 -1.00
N LEU A 33 11.48 24.85 -1.06
CA LEU A 33 11.32 23.61 -0.32
C LEU A 33 12.53 23.41 0.58
N ARG A 34 12.31 23.52 1.89
CA ARG A 34 13.37 23.23 2.85
C ARG A 34 13.53 21.72 3.03
N TRP A 35 14.71 21.27 3.43
CA TRP A 35 14.99 19.83 3.61
C TRP A 35 14.15 19.18 4.70
N ASP A 36 13.82 19.90 5.76
CA ASP A 36 12.92 19.45 6.82
C ASP A 36 11.47 19.34 6.34
N GLU A 37 10.97 20.34 5.61
CA GLU A 37 9.66 20.28 4.95
C GLU A 37 9.59 19.10 3.97
N ALA A 38 10.65 18.87 3.20
CA ALA A 38 10.73 17.74 2.28
C ALA A 38 10.69 16.40 3.01
N ALA A 39 11.43 16.26 4.10
CA ALA A 39 11.45 15.03 4.91
C ALA A 39 10.09 14.78 5.58
N ILE A 40 9.46 15.82 6.12
CA ILE A 40 8.11 15.75 6.71
C ILE A 40 7.08 15.38 5.64
N GLY A 41 7.10 16.05 4.48
CA GLY A 41 6.21 15.76 3.37
C GLY A 41 6.33 14.30 2.92
N PHE A 42 7.56 13.82 2.74
CA PHE A 42 7.82 12.43 2.38
C PHE A 42 7.30 11.44 3.45
N ALA A 43 7.56 11.70 4.74
CA ALA A 43 7.05 10.86 5.84
C ALA A 43 5.51 10.87 5.91
N CYS A 44 4.88 12.02 5.70
CA CYS A 44 3.44 12.16 5.56
C CYS A 44 2.92 11.33 4.39
N GLY A 45 3.60 11.32 3.25
CA GLY A 45 3.26 10.48 2.10
C GLY A 45 3.26 8.98 2.43
N LEU A 46 4.29 8.50 3.15
CA LEU A 46 4.36 7.11 3.60
C LEU A 46 3.22 6.75 4.56
N LEU A 47 2.91 7.65 5.50
CA LEU A 47 1.82 7.47 6.44
C LEU A 47 0.46 7.45 5.73
N LEU A 48 0.23 8.39 4.81
CA LEU A 48 -0.96 8.47 3.97
C LEU A 48 -1.13 7.23 3.11
N TRP A 49 -0.06 6.70 2.53
CA TRP A 49 -0.12 5.43 1.83
C TRP A 49 -0.60 4.30 2.75
N SER A 50 -0.05 4.18 3.96
CA SER A 50 -0.46 3.11 4.88
C SER A 50 -1.95 3.18 5.23
N LEU A 51 -2.51 4.39 5.31
CA LEU A 51 -3.94 4.62 5.53
C LEU A 51 -4.75 4.29 4.26
N ALA A 52 -4.29 4.76 3.10
CA ALA A 52 -4.92 4.50 1.82
C ALA A 52 -4.97 3.00 1.52
N GLU A 53 -3.88 2.27 1.78
CA GLU A 53 -3.82 0.81 1.72
C GLU A 53 -4.95 0.18 2.55
N TYR A 54 -5.10 0.58 3.81
CA TYR A 54 -6.14 0.07 4.69
C TYR A 54 -7.55 0.37 4.15
N VAL A 55 -7.81 1.61 3.74
CA VAL A 55 -9.12 2.05 3.23
C VAL A 55 -9.46 1.34 1.92
N ILE A 56 -8.53 1.29 0.97
CA ILE A 56 -8.71 0.62 -0.31
C ILE A 56 -8.95 -0.87 -0.07
N HIS A 57 -8.13 -1.52 0.75
CA HIS A 57 -8.27 -2.95 1.00
C HIS A 57 -9.61 -3.27 1.67
N ARG A 58 -10.00 -2.52 2.71
CA ARG A 58 -11.25 -2.77 3.43
C ARG A 58 -12.50 -2.43 2.64
N PHE A 59 -12.56 -1.24 2.04
CA PHE A 59 -13.81 -0.71 1.49
C PHE A 59 -13.91 -0.86 -0.02
N ALA A 60 -12.79 -0.88 -0.74
CA ALA A 60 -12.80 -1.04 -2.19
C ALA A 60 -12.64 -2.52 -2.57
N LEU A 61 -11.61 -3.19 -2.05
CA LEU A 61 -11.29 -4.58 -2.41
C LEU A 61 -12.18 -5.62 -1.70
N HIS A 62 -12.79 -5.27 -0.56
CA HIS A 62 -13.80 -6.11 0.13
C HIS A 62 -15.21 -5.48 0.08
N GLY A 63 -15.45 -4.55 -0.85
CA GLY A 63 -16.73 -3.83 -0.99
C GLY A 63 -17.36 -4.00 -2.37
N PRO A 64 -17.28 -3.01 -3.28
CA PRO A 64 -17.94 -3.05 -4.59
C PRO A 64 -17.63 -4.30 -5.40
N ALA A 65 -18.66 -4.90 -6.02
CA ALA A 65 -18.58 -6.20 -6.70
C ALA A 65 -17.44 -6.31 -7.73
N TYR A 66 -17.14 -5.25 -8.49
CA TYR A 66 -16.07 -5.28 -9.49
C TYR A 66 -14.66 -5.38 -8.87
N LEU A 67 -14.37 -4.55 -7.86
CA LEU A 67 -13.06 -4.55 -7.20
C LEU A 67 -12.92 -5.75 -6.26
N ALA A 68 -14.03 -6.18 -5.64
CA ALA A 68 -14.11 -7.43 -4.90
C ALA A 68 -13.75 -8.62 -5.77
N ALA A 69 -14.34 -8.76 -6.96
CA ALA A 69 -14.01 -9.85 -7.87
C ALA A 69 -12.52 -9.90 -8.24
N LEU A 70 -11.86 -8.74 -8.43
CA LEU A 70 -10.42 -8.68 -8.68
C LEU A 70 -9.61 -9.13 -7.46
N HIS A 71 -10.06 -8.83 -6.26
CA HIS A 71 -9.41 -9.23 -5.02
C HIS A 71 -9.67 -10.71 -4.70
N ASP A 72 -10.85 -11.24 -5.00
CA ASP A 72 -11.20 -12.66 -4.87
C ASP A 72 -10.31 -13.55 -5.75
N MET A 73 -9.89 -13.06 -6.91
CA MET A 73 -8.87 -13.72 -7.73
C MET A 73 -7.54 -13.89 -6.99
N HIS A 74 -7.21 -12.96 -6.09
CA HIS A 74 -6.01 -13.05 -5.25
C HIS A 74 -6.24 -13.97 -4.03
N HIS A 75 -7.42 -13.92 -3.39
CA HIS A 75 -7.76 -14.87 -2.30
C HIS A 75 -7.77 -16.33 -2.78
N SER A 76 -8.26 -16.58 -3.99
CA SER A 76 -8.28 -17.92 -4.59
C SER A 76 -6.89 -18.43 -5.01
N ASP A 77 -6.00 -17.53 -5.46
CA ASP A 77 -4.62 -17.86 -5.82
C ASP A 77 -3.65 -16.77 -5.31
N PRO A 78 -3.16 -16.87 -4.05
CA PRO A 78 -2.33 -15.84 -3.44
C PRO A 78 -0.96 -15.62 -4.13
N ARG A 79 -0.55 -16.55 -5.00
CA ARG A 79 0.69 -16.44 -5.80
C ARG A 79 0.45 -15.94 -7.22
N ALA A 80 -0.81 -15.75 -7.63
CA ALA A 80 -1.09 -15.10 -8.89
C ALA A 80 -0.58 -13.65 -8.88
N LEU A 81 0.00 -13.22 -10.00
CA LEU A 81 0.45 -11.85 -10.21
C LEU A 81 -0.76 -10.95 -10.51
N VAL A 82 -1.62 -10.76 -9.51
CA VAL A 82 -2.80 -9.90 -9.59
C VAL A 82 -2.42 -8.49 -9.15
N GLY A 83 -2.81 -7.50 -9.95
CA GLY A 83 -2.57 -6.09 -9.64
C GLY A 83 -3.37 -5.15 -10.52
N SER A 84 -3.10 -3.86 -10.35
CA SER A 84 -3.61 -2.77 -11.19
C SER A 84 -2.61 -2.45 -12.30
N PRO A 85 -3.06 -2.10 -13.52
CA PRO A 85 -2.16 -1.56 -14.54
C PRO A 85 -1.46 -0.30 -14.04
N LEU A 86 -0.18 -0.16 -14.39
CA LEU A 86 0.66 0.96 -13.96
C LEU A 86 0.03 2.32 -14.25
N TRP A 87 -0.52 2.53 -15.44
CA TRP A 87 -1.15 3.81 -15.81
C TRP A 87 -2.36 4.14 -14.92
N LEU A 88 -3.09 3.13 -14.46
CA LEU A 88 -4.26 3.30 -13.61
C LEU A 88 -3.84 3.64 -12.18
N SER A 89 -2.89 2.89 -11.61
CA SER A 89 -2.39 3.14 -10.25
C SER A 89 -1.64 4.47 -10.17
N LEU A 90 -0.79 4.77 -11.16
CA LEU A 90 -0.03 6.01 -11.22
C LEU A 90 -0.94 7.22 -11.40
N GLY A 91 -1.90 7.13 -12.34
CA GLY A 91 -2.90 8.18 -12.54
C GLY A 91 -3.73 8.45 -11.29
N SER A 92 -4.15 7.38 -10.60
CA SER A 92 -4.92 7.52 -9.34
C SER A 92 -4.10 8.18 -8.23
N ILE A 93 -2.81 7.84 -8.11
CA ILE A 93 -1.90 8.47 -7.14
C ILE A 93 -1.69 9.95 -7.46
N CYS A 94 -1.44 10.30 -8.72
CA CYS A 94 -1.25 11.70 -9.11
C CYS A 94 -2.53 12.54 -8.91
N LEU A 95 -3.70 11.99 -9.27
CA LEU A 95 -4.98 12.68 -9.08
C LEU A 95 -5.39 12.78 -7.60
N GLY A 96 -5.12 11.74 -6.81
CA GLY A 96 -5.51 11.66 -5.40
C GLY A 96 -4.52 12.34 -4.44
N SER A 97 -3.28 12.60 -4.86
CA SER A 97 -2.23 13.20 -4.03
C SER A 97 -1.63 14.46 -4.65
N LEU A 98 -0.96 14.34 -5.80
CA LEU A 98 -0.16 15.45 -6.34
C LEU A 98 -1.02 16.70 -6.59
N LEU A 99 -2.14 16.56 -7.31
CA LEU A 99 -3.03 17.67 -7.62
C LEU A 99 -3.62 18.34 -6.37
N PRO A 100 -4.30 17.62 -5.44
CA PRO A 100 -4.89 18.26 -4.27
C PRO A 100 -3.85 18.84 -3.31
N VAL A 101 -2.73 18.16 -3.07
CA VAL A 101 -1.69 18.67 -2.17
C VAL A 101 -1.04 19.92 -2.76
N TRP A 102 -0.84 19.97 -4.09
CA TRP A 102 -0.33 21.17 -4.75
C TRP A 102 -1.25 22.36 -4.51
N LEU A 103 -2.56 22.18 -4.73
CA LEU A 103 -3.55 23.24 -4.55
C LEU A 103 -3.64 23.74 -3.09
N LEU A 104 -3.29 22.89 -2.11
CA LEU A 104 -3.42 23.22 -0.68
C LEU A 104 -2.16 23.84 -0.08
N VAL A 105 -0.97 23.32 -0.41
CA VAL A 105 0.28 23.64 0.32
C VAL A 105 1.47 23.91 -0.59
N GLY A 106 1.26 24.02 -1.91
CA GLY A 106 2.30 24.35 -2.87
C GLY A 106 2.95 23.15 -3.56
N PHE A 107 3.61 23.41 -4.69
CA PHE A 107 4.10 22.37 -5.59
C PHE A 107 5.26 21.57 -5.01
N GLY A 108 6.25 22.24 -4.37
CA GLY A 108 7.37 21.55 -3.72
C GLY A 108 6.92 20.51 -2.68
N SER A 109 5.99 20.89 -1.78
CA SER A 109 5.40 20.00 -0.78
C SER A 109 4.62 18.85 -1.44
N ALA A 110 3.86 19.13 -2.49
CA ALA A 110 3.11 18.12 -3.22
C ALA A 110 3.99 17.05 -3.86
N CYS A 111 5.15 17.45 -4.41
CA CYS A 111 6.13 16.53 -4.97
C CYS A 111 6.66 15.56 -3.90
N THR A 112 7.02 16.04 -2.71
CA THR A 112 7.60 15.20 -1.65
C THR A 112 6.58 14.27 -1.00
N VAL A 113 5.36 14.76 -0.74
CA VAL A 113 4.24 13.95 -0.26
C VAL A 113 3.90 12.85 -1.26
N THR A 114 3.80 13.20 -2.55
CA THR A 114 3.48 12.22 -3.59
C THR A 114 4.61 11.20 -3.77
N ALA A 115 5.87 11.62 -3.71
CA ALA A 115 7.02 10.71 -3.74
C ALA A 115 6.99 9.73 -2.56
N GLY A 116 6.67 10.21 -1.34
CA GLY A 116 6.49 9.35 -0.17
C GLY A 116 5.36 8.34 -0.36
N LEU A 117 4.22 8.78 -0.90
CA LEU A 117 3.07 7.93 -1.16
C LEU A 117 3.38 6.85 -2.21
N MET A 118 4.07 7.22 -3.30
CA MET A 118 4.55 6.30 -4.34
C MET A 118 5.50 5.23 -3.79
N LEU A 119 6.46 5.63 -2.94
CA LEU A 119 7.35 4.64 -2.31
C LEU A 119 6.64 3.79 -1.26
N GLY A 120 5.63 4.33 -0.58
CA GLY A 120 4.72 3.55 0.25
C GLY A 120 4.03 2.45 -0.56
N TYR A 121 3.46 2.79 -1.72
CA TYR A 121 2.82 1.83 -2.63
C TYR A 121 3.76 0.69 -3.04
N ILE A 122 5.00 1.01 -3.42
CA ILE A 122 5.99 -0.01 -3.78
C ILE A 122 6.44 -0.84 -2.58
N TYR A 123 6.59 -0.22 -1.41
CA TYR A 123 6.91 -0.94 -0.19
C TYR A 123 5.81 -1.95 0.17
N PHE A 124 4.54 -1.54 0.06
CA PHE A 124 3.40 -2.45 0.17
C PHE A 124 3.48 -3.59 -0.84
N GLY A 125 3.68 -3.27 -2.13
CA GLY A 125 3.77 -4.28 -3.19
C GLY A 125 4.90 -5.28 -2.94
N ALA A 126 6.06 -4.81 -2.50
CA ALA A 126 7.22 -5.65 -2.15
C ALA A 126 6.89 -6.58 -0.98
N LEU A 127 6.37 -6.04 0.13
CA LEU A 127 6.03 -6.84 1.30
C LEU A 127 4.94 -7.86 0.98
N HIS A 128 3.88 -7.45 0.29
CA HIS A 128 2.79 -8.32 -0.13
C HIS A 128 3.28 -9.45 -1.03
N HIS A 129 4.17 -9.14 -1.98
CA HIS A 129 4.81 -10.16 -2.80
C HIS A 129 5.64 -11.14 -1.95
N ILE A 130 6.51 -10.63 -1.08
CA ILE A 130 7.41 -11.44 -0.24
C ILE A 130 6.62 -12.40 0.65
N ILE A 131 5.57 -11.93 1.33
CA ILE A 131 4.83 -12.76 2.29
C ILE A 131 4.08 -13.92 1.61
N HIS A 132 3.68 -13.78 0.35
CA HIS A 132 3.02 -14.85 -0.41
C HIS A 132 3.99 -15.79 -1.13
N HIS A 133 5.11 -15.27 -1.63
CA HIS A 133 6.01 -16.01 -2.51
C HIS A 133 7.18 -16.67 -1.78
N HIS A 134 7.55 -16.20 -0.58
CA HIS A 134 8.75 -16.70 0.11
C HIS A 134 8.42 -17.51 1.37
N ARG A 135 9.32 -18.44 1.69
CA ARG A 135 9.38 -19.13 2.99
C ARG A 135 10.13 -18.24 3.97
N LEU A 136 9.43 -17.74 4.99
CA LEU A 136 9.98 -16.77 5.95
C LEU A 136 10.35 -17.47 7.26
N LYS A 137 11.52 -17.09 7.82
CA LYS A 137 11.98 -17.59 9.13
C LYS A 137 11.04 -17.13 10.24
N ARG A 138 10.68 -18.05 11.14
CA ARG A 138 9.80 -17.77 12.29
C ARG A 138 10.40 -16.69 13.20
N GLY A 139 9.54 -15.92 13.86
CA GLY A 139 9.93 -14.90 14.85
C GLY A 139 10.31 -13.52 14.28
N GLY A 140 10.61 -13.43 12.98
CA GLY A 140 10.94 -12.16 12.33
C GLY A 140 9.72 -11.27 12.01
N TYR A 141 9.98 -10.01 11.67
CA TYR A 141 8.96 -9.04 11.26
C TYR A 141 8.12 -9.53 10.07
N LEU A 142 8.78 -9.93 8.98
CA LEU A 142 8.10 -10.42 7.77
C LEU A 142 7.26 -11.67 8.05
N TRP A 143 7.70 -12.53 8.99
CA TRP A 143 6.93 -13.71 9.39
C TRP A 143 5.65 -13.32 10.14
N ARG A 144 5.70 -12.31 11.00
CA ARG A 144 4.49 -11.77 11.65
C ARG A 144 3.52 -11.16 10.65
N LEU A 145 4.02 -10.42 9.66
CA LEU A 145 3.19 -9.89 8.57
C LEU A 145 2.53 -11.02 7.77
N LYS A 146 3.31 -12.02 7.35
CA LYS A 146 2.80 -13.20 6.65
C LYS A 146 1.71 -13.89 7.47
N ARG A 147 1.95 -14.13 8.75
CA ARG A 147 0.97 -14.80 9.62
C ARG A 147 -0.32 -13.99 9.76
N ARG A 148 -0.22 -12.67 9.98
CA ARG A 148 -1.39 -11.76 10.05
C ARG A 148 -2.19 -11.81 8.75
N HIS A 149 -1.51 -11.69 7.61
CA HIS A 149 -2.16 -11.65 6.31
C HIS A 149 -2.69 -13.03 5.86
N THR A 150 -2.02 -14.14 6.21
CA THR A 150 -2.58 -15.48 6.03
C THR A 150 -3.91 -15.63 6.77
N ARG A 151 -4.06 -15.02 7.94
CA ARG A 151 -5.35 -15.03 8.63
C ARG A 151 -6.41 -14.16 7.97
N HIS A 152 -6.01 -13.06 7.32
CA HIS A 152 -6.93 -12.32 6.48
C HIS A 152 -7.50 -13.18 5.34
N HIS A 153 -6.65 -14.02 4.72
CA HIS A 153 -7.05 -14.92 3.63
C HIS A 153 -7.97 -16.07 4.08
N TYR A 154 -7.70 -16.66 5.25
CA TYR A 154 -8.35 -17.92 5.68
C TYR A 154 -9.21 -17.78 6.94
N GLY A 155 -9.32 -16.58 7.51
CA GLY A 155 -10.12 -16.32 8.70
C GLY A 155 -11.62 -16.40 8.39
N LYS A 156 -12.41 -16.80 9.39
CA LYS A 156 -13.88 -16.90 9.26
C LYS A 156 -14.56 -15.54 9.10
N ARG A 157 -13.91 -14.46 9.52
CA ARG A 157 -14.43 -13.09 9.47
C ARG A 157 -13.40 -12.18 8.80
N PRO A 158 -13.84 -11.21 7.98
CA PRO A 158 -12.93 -10.22 7.39
C PRO A 158 -12.25 -9.39 8.48
N CYS A 159 -10.93 -9.44 8.53
CA CYS A 159 -10.12 -8.62 9.43
C CYS A 159 -8.67 -8.52 8.96
N ASN A 160 -7.84 -7.74 9.65
CA ASN A 160 -6.44 -7.53 9.32
C ASN A 160 -6.22 -7.04 7.87
N PHE A 161 -6.91 -5.97 7.50
CA PHE A 161 -6.82 -5.33 6.19
C PHE A 161 -5.47 -4.62 5.99
N GLY A 162 -4.78 -4.21 7.05
CA GLY A 162 -3.43 -3.70 6.93
C GLY A 162 -2.42 -4.82 6.58
N VAL A 163 -1.76 -4.72 5.43
CA VAL A 163 -0.67 -5.61 5.00
C VAL A 163 0.67 -5.08 5.49
N VAL A 164 0.95 -3.79 5.32
CA VAL A 164 2.21 -3.17 5.79
C VAL A 164 2.23 -3.05 7.31
N THR A 165 1.13 -2.59 7.90
CA THR A 165 1.03 -2.36 9.35
C THR A 165 -0.37 -2.70 9.87
N SER A 166 -0.47 -3.16 11.13
CA SER A 166 -1.76 -3.38 11.80
C SER A 166 -2.28 -2.13 12.54
N MET A 167 -1.60 -0.99 12.39
CA MET A 167 -1.94 0.24 13.10
C MET A 167 -3.40 0.63 12.84
N TRP A 168 -3.80 0.68 11.58
CA TRP A 168 -5.17 1.05 11.19
C TRP A 168 -6.19 0.00 11.57
N ASP A 169 -5.83 -1.29 11.54
CA ASP A 169 -6.71 -2.35 12.04
C ASP A 169 -7.03 -2.17 13.53
N ARG A 170 -6.05 -1.71 14.33
CA ARG A 170 -6.25 -1.42 15.75
C ARG A 170 -7.07 -0.15 15.96
N VAL A 171 -6.76 0.92 15.22
CA VAL A 171 -7.49 2.20 15.29
C VAL A 171 -8.96 2.01 14.95
N PHE A 172 -9.28 1.18 13.96
CA PHE A 172 -10.64 1.00 13.46
C PHE A 172 -11.31 -0.32 13.90
N GLY A 173 -10.74 -1.04 14.87
CA GLY A 173 -11.35 -2.22 15.48
C GLY A 173 -11.49 -3.44 14.57
N THR A 174 -10.60 -3.60 13.59
CA THR A 174 -10.56 -4.74 12.65
C THR A 174 -9.31 -5.60 12.80
N PHE A 175 -8.57 -5.45 13.90
CA PHE A 175 -7.44 -6.30 14.23
C PHE A 175 -7.94 -7.65 14.80
N CYS A 176 -7.48 -8.76 14.22
CA CYS A 176 -7.68 -10.07 14.82
C CYS A 176 -6.36 -10.68 15.31
N SER A 177 -6.31 -11.05 16.59
CA SER A 177 -5.24 -11.76 17.31
C SER A 177 -5.39 -13.28 17.19
N GLU A 178 -4.28 -14.03 17.19
CA GLU A 178 -4.25 -15.49 17.01
C GLU A 178 -5.21 -16.28 17.91
N TYR A 179 -5.69 -15.66 18.99
CA TYR A 179 -6.60 -16.24 19.98
C TYR A 179 -8.09 -16.05 19.66
N ASP A 180 -8.45 -15.20 18.70
CA ASP A 180 -9.87 -14.85 18.48
C ASP A 180 -10.68 -15.96 17.76
N ASP A 181 -10.03 -17.05 17.32
CA ASP A 181 -10.70 -18.20 16.68
C ASP A 181 -10.89 -19.42 17.61
N TRP A 182 -10.45 -19.34 18.88
CA TRP A 182 -10.71 -20.41 19.85
C TRP A 182 -12.16 -20.30 20.35
N PRO A 183 -12.89 -21.43 20.47
CA PRO A 183 -14.15 -21.42 21.19
C PRO A 183 -13.89 -20.81 22.56
N GLN A 184 -14.59 -19.71 22.87
CA GLN A 184 -14.66 -19.24 24.25
C GLN A 184 -15.36 -20.36 25.00
N LEU A 185 -14.58 -21.13 25.78
CA LEU A 185 -15.14 -22.11 26.70
C LEU A 185 -15.89 -21.30 27.77
N SER A 186 -17.19 -21.11 27.54
CA SER A 186 -18.15 -20.67 28.55
C SER A 186 -18.58 -21.85 29.40
#